data_AF-A0A9E2V5K9-F1
#
_entry.id   AF-A0A9E2V5K9-F1
#
_cell.length_a   1.000
_cell.length_b   1.000
_cell.length_c   1.000
_cell.angle_alpha   90.00
_cell.angle_beta   90.00
_cell.angle_gamma   90.00
#
_symmetry.space_group_name_H-M   'P 1'
#
loop_
_entity.id
_entity.type
_entity.pdbx_description
1 polymer ?
#
loop_
_entity_poly.entity_id
_entity_poly.type
_entity_poly.pdbx_seq_one_letter_code
_entity_poly.pdbx_strand_id
1 'polypeptide(L)' 'LQQTQHALDRIRSGTYGVCESCGEPVGKARLQAFPRANLCVECKQREERR' A
#
# COMPACT_ATOMS: atom_id res chain seq x y z
N LEU A 1 11.30 14.44 -11.04
CA LEU A 1 10.56 13.71 -12.10
C LEU A 1 10.53 12.19 -11.89
N GLN A 2 11.59 11.56 -11.38
CA GLN A 2 11.66 10.08 -11.21
C GLN A 2 10.63 9.46 -10.24
N GLN A 3 10.19 10.19 -9.20
CA GLN A 3 9.22 9.66 -8.23
C GLN A 3 7.83 9.41 -8.84
N THR A 4 7.44 10.19 -9.85
CA THR A 4 6.15 10.04 -10.55
C THR A 4 6.13 8.78 -11.41
N GLN A 5 7.26 8.46 -12.07
CA GLN A 5 7.39 7.26 -12.89
C GLN A 5 7.36 6.00 -12.03
N HIS A 6 8.03 6.00 -10.88
CA HIS A 6 7.99 4.86 -9.95
C HIS A 6 6.58 4.61 -9.38
N ALA A 7 5.81 5.68 -9.13
CA ALA A 7 4.41 5.54 -8.71
C ALA A 7 3.53 4.95 -9.82
N LEU A 8 3.76 5.34 -11.09
CA LEU A 8 3.06 4.77 -12.24
C LEU A 8 3.43 3.31 -12.50
N ASP A 9 4.69 2.92 -12.28
CA ASP A 9 5.12 1.53 -12.39
C ASP A 9 4.45 0.63 -11.35
N ARG A 10 4.31 1.09 -10.10
CA ARG A 10 3.57 0.33 -9.06
C ARG A 10 2.08 0.19 -9.37
N ILE A 11 1.49 1.17 -10.05
CA ILE A 11 0.11 1.10 -10.53
C ILE A 11 0.01 0.10 -11.68
N ARG A 12 0.98 0.08 -12.60
CA ARG A 12 1.04 -0.86 -13.74
C ARG A 12 1.34 -2.30 -13.32
N SER A 13 2.16 -2.50 -12.30
CA SER A 13 2.50 -3.82 -11.77
C SER A 13 1.38 -4.45 -10.94
N GLY A 14 0.27 -3.73 -10.69
CA GLY A 14 -0.86 -4.23 -9.90
C GLY A 14 -0.56 -4.46 -8.42
N THR A 15 0.64 -4.11 -7.96
CA THR A 15 1.05 -4.17 -6.55
C THR A 15 0.63 -2.92 -5.77
N TYR A 16 0.11 -1.89 -6.45
CA TYR A 16 -0.55 -0.77 -5.79
C TYR A 16 -1.81 -1.25 -5.07
N GLY A 17 -1.78 -1.18 -3.75
CA GLY A 17 -2.85 -1.73 -2.93
C GLY A 17 -2.64 -3.17 -2.51
N VAL A 18 -1.39 -3.65 -2.46
CA VAL A 18 -1.04 -4.93 -1.84
C VAL A 18 -0.13 -4.66 -0.64
N CYS A 19 -0.37 -5.39 0.45
CA CYS A 19 0.39 -5.28 1.68
C CYS A 19 1.78 -5.90 1.50
N GLU A 20 2.83 -5.14 1.78
CA GLU A 20 4.22 -5.64 1.73
C GLU A 20 4.54 -6.66 2.82
N SER A 21 3.75 -6.72 3.90
CA SER A 21 3.98 -7.63 5.03
C SER A 21 3.27 -8.99 4.89
N CYS A 22 2.05 -9.02 4.38
CA CYS A 22 1.25 -10.25 4.27
C CYS A 22 0.88 -10.62 2.83
N GLY A 23 1.11 -9.75 1.85
CA GLY A 23 0.73 -9.99 0.45
C GLY A 23 -0.78 -9.84 0.18
N GLU A 24 -1.59 -9.45 1.18
CA GLU A 24 -3.03 -9.26 1.00
C GLU A 24 -3.37 -7.89 0.41
N PRO A 25 -4.51 -7.78 -0.31
CA PRO A 25 -4.96 -6.50 -0.84
C PRO A 25 -5.27 -5.49 0.29
N VAL A 26 -4.63 -4.32 0.24
CA VAL A 26 -4.95 -3.17 1.07
C VAL A 26 -6.33 -2.65 0.67
N GLY A 27 -7.25 -2.61 1.63
CA GLY A 27 -8.63 -2.19 1.38
C GLY A 27 -8.72 -0.84 0.65
N LYS A 28 -9.57 -0.75 -0.39
CA LYS A 28 -9.72 0.44 -1.24
C LYS A 28 -9.94 1.73 -0.44
N ALA A 29 -10.74 1.69 0.63
CA ALA A 29 -10.97 2.84 1.51
C ALA A 29 -9.67 3.40 2.11
N ARG A 30 -8.70 2.53 2.44
CA ARG A 30 -7.40 2.93 2.96
C ARG A 30 -6.50 3.50 1.88
N LEU A 31 -6.56 2.99 0.66
CA LEU A 31 -5.82 3.57 -0.47
C LEU A 31 -6.40 4.91 -0.92
N GLN A 32 -7.72 5.11 -0.76
CA GLN A 32 -8.37 6.39 -1.00
C GLN A 32 -8.00 7.43 0.06
N ALA A 33 -7.97 7.05 1.34
CA ALA A 33 -7.52 7.93 2.43
C ALA A 33 -5.99 8.14 2.41
N PHE A 34 -5.22 7.10 2.11
CA PHE A 34 -3.77 7.06 2.13
C PHE A 34 -3.22 6.33 0.88
N PRO A 35 -3.06 7.04 -0.24
CA PRO A 35 -2.55 6.46 -1.49
C PRO A 35 -1.08 6.00 -1.42
N ARG A 36 -0.38 6.29 -0.32
CA ARG A 36 0.99 5.83 -0.06
C ARG A 36 1.07 4.66 0.92
N ALA A 37 -0.07 4.11 1.36
CA ALA A 37 -0.08 3.00 2.30
C ALA A 37 0.41 1.71 1.63
N ASN A 38 1.54 1.18 2.10
CA ASN A 38 2.09 -0.10 1.65
C ASN A 38 1.70 -1.29 2.55
N LEU A 39 1.02 -1.03 3.67
CA LEU A 39 0.60 -2.06 4.63
C LEU A 39 -0.93 -2.07 4.79
N CYS A 40 -1.49 -3.26 4.93
CA CYS A 40 -2.89 -3.44 5.29
C CYS A 40 -3.18 -2.91 6.72
N VAL A 41 -4.45 -2.72 7.03
CA VAL A 41 -4.88 -2.23 8.36
C VAL A 41 -4.40 -3.17 9.46
N GLU A 42 -4.50 -4.48 9.24
CA GLU A 42 -4.10 -5.52 10.20
C GLU A 42 -2.59 -5.44 10.52
N CYS A 43 -1.73 -5.44 9.49
CA CYS A 43 -0.28 -5.31 9.66
C CYS A 43 0.10 -3.97 10.29
N LYS A 44 -0.55 -2.87 9.89
CA LYS A 44 -0.32 -1.56 10.49
C LYS A 44 -0.71 -1.56 11.97
N GLN A 45 -1.88 -2.11 12.33
CA GLN A 45 -2.30 -2.20 13.72
C GLN A 45 -1.37 -3.08 14.55
N ARG A 46 -0.82 -4.14 13.96
CA ARG A 46 0.17 -5.00 14.62
C ARG A 46 1.49 -4.27 14.88
N GLU A 47 1.91 -3.41 13.96
CA GLU A 47 3.10 -2.55 14.11
C GLU A 47 2.90 -1.48 15.19
N GLU A 48 1.74 -0.81 15.21
CA GLU A 48 1.42 0.23 16.20
C GLU A 48 1.19 -0.33 17.62
N ARG A 49 0.87 -1.63 17.75
CA ARG A 49 0.64 -2.29 19.05
C ARG A 49 1.95 -2.79 19.70
N ARG A 50 3.10 -2.46 19.12
CA ARG A 50 4.43 -2.88 19.60
C ARG A 50 5.21 -1.67 20.13
#